data_AF-A0AAE3IDH1-F1
#
_entry.id   AF-A0AAE3IDH1-F1
#
_cell.length_a   1.000
_cell.length_b   1.000
_cell.length_c   1.000
_cell.angle_alpha   90.00
_cell.angle_beta   90.00
_cell.angle_gamma   90.00
#
_symmetry.space_group_name_H-M   'P 1'
#
loop_
_entity.id
_entity.type
_entity.pdbx_description
1 polymer ?
#
loop_
_entity_poly.entity_id
_entity_poly.type
_entity_poly.pdbx_seq_one_letter_code
_entity_poly.pdbx_strand_id
1 'polypeptide(L)' 'MRDVTLADWLLALIPAPIVAGAVVGAVSSLSLAATIGAGSVPATGLVGYALFCSGPR' A
#
# COMPACT_ATOMS: atom_id res chain seq x y z
N MET A 1 9.46 -22.11 -0.63
CA MET A 1 8.39 -21.85 -1.64
C MET A 1 7.27 -20.96 -1.10
N ARG A 2 6.93 -20.99 0.20
CA ARG A 2 5.91 -20.09 0.79
C ARG A 2 6.33 -18.61 0.78
N ASP A 3 7.62 -18.31 0.86
CA ASP A 3 8.13 -16.94 0.95
C ASP A 3 7.99 -16.15 -0.34
N VAL A 4 8.14 -16.82 -1.49
CA VAL A 4 7.94 -16.21 -2.82
C VAL A 4 6.49 -15.77 -2.96
N THR A 5 5.54 -16.66 -2.61
CA THR A 5 4.11 -16.36 -2.67
C THR A 5 3.68 -15.25 -1.70
N LEU A 6 4.28 -15.19 -0.51
CA LEU A 6 4.03 -14.12 0.45
C LEU A 6 4.57 -12.77 -0.06
N ALA A 7 5.78 -12.76 -0.60
CA ALA A 7 6.38 -11.56 -1.17
C ALA A 7 5.55 -11.01 -2.34
N ASP A 8 5.06 -11.88 -3.23
CA ASP A 8 4.17 -11.51 -4.33
C ASP A 8 2.87 -10.86 -3.81
N TRP A 9 2.30 -11.42 -2.73
CA TRP A 9 1.11 -10.88 -2.08
C TRP A 9 1.35 -9.52 -1.42
N LEU A 10 2.48 -9.33 -0.72
CA LEU A 10 2.82 -8.04 -0.12
C LEU A 10 3.06 -6.96 -1.17
N LEU A 11 3.74 -7.31 -2.27
CA LEU A 11 3.96 -6.39 -3.38
C LEU A 11 2.63 -5.93 -4.01
N ALA A 12 1.67 -6.83 -4.16
CA ALA A 12 0.33 -6.48 -4.65
C ALA A 12 -0.46 -5.60 -3.66
N LEU A 13 -0.20 -5.73 -2.36
CA LEU A 13 -0.93 -5.00 -1.32
C LEU A 13 -0.42 -3.56 -1.15
N ILE A 14 0.86 -3.27 -1.41
CA ILE A 14 1.46 -1.93 -1.27
C ILE A 14 0.73 -0.84 -2.10
N PRO A 15 0.42 -1.03 -3.41
CA PRO A 15 -0.27 -0.01 -4.18
C PRO A 15 -1.79 0.05 -3.88
N ALA A 16 -2.37 -0.99 -3.29
CA ALA A 16 -3.83 -1.10 -3.12
C ALA A 16 -4.45 0.07 -2.34
N PRO A 17 -3.89 0.55 -1.21
CA PRO A 17 -4.41 1.71 -0.48
C PRO A 17 -4.35 3.02 -1.27
N ILE A 18 -3.33 3.20 -2.12
CA ILE A 18 -3.19 4.38 -2.99
C ILE A 18 -4.30 4.37 -4.05
N VAL A 19 -4.51 3.22 -4.69
CA VAL A 19 -5.57 3.04 -5.70
C VAL A 19 -6.94 3.25 -5.06
N ALA A 20 -7.17 2.67 -3.87
CA ALA A 20 -8.40 2.88 -3.13
C ALA A 20 -8.63 4.37 -2.79
N GLY A 21 -7.59 5.07 -2.30
CA GLY A 21 -7.64 6.51 -2.04
C GLY A 21 -7.94 7.32 -3.29
N ALA A 22 -7.28 7.02 -4.41
CA ALA A 22 -7.52 7.69 -5.68
C ALA A 22 -8.95 7.47 -6.20
N VAL A 23 -9.48 6.25 -6.10
CA VAL A 23 -10.87 5.95 -6.48
C VAL A 23 -11.84 6.71 -5.60
N VAL A 24 -11.63 6.72 -4.27
CA VAL A 24 -12.45 7.51 -3.33
C VAL A 24 -12.40 9.00 -3.65
N GLY A 25 -11.21 9.54 -3.94
CA GLY A 25 -11.04 10.94 -4.35
C GLY A 25 -11.69 11.26 -5.70
N ALA A 26 -11.75 10.30 -6.62
CA ALA A 26 -12.39 10.49 -7.92
C ALA A 26 -13.93 10.46 -7.85
N VAL A 27 -14.49 9.64 -6.95
CA VAL A 27 -15.97 9.52 -6.79
C VAL A 27 -16.54 10.41 -5.70
N SER A 28 -15.71 11.05 -4.88
CA SER A 28 -16.12 12.01 -3.85
C SER A 28 -15.67 13.42 -4.21
N SER A 29 -16.27 14.44 -3.57
CA SER A 29 -15.81 15.83 -3.69
C SER A 29 -14.63 16.14 -2.75
N LEU A 30 -14.04 15.11 -2.10
CA LEU A 30 -12.91 15.28 -1.21
C LEU A 30 -11.65 15.56 -2.02
N SER A 31 -10.76 16.40 -1.49
CA SER A 31 -9.51 16.74 -2.17
C SER A 31 -8.75 15.48 -2.57
N LEU A 32 -8.43 15.36 -3.86
CA LEU A 32 -7.65 14.25 -4.41
C LEU A 32 -6.29 14.13 -3.69
N ALA A 33 -5.68 15.27 -3.35
CA ALA A 33 -4.43 15.29 -2.59
C ALA A 33 -4.61 14.72 -1.17
N ALA A 34 -5.73 15.00 -0.52
CA ALA A 34 -6.01 14.48 0.83
C ALA A 34 -6.29 12.98 0.82
N THR A 35 -6.99 12.47 -0.19
CA THR A 35 -7.31 11.05 -0.32
C THR A 35 -6.11 10.20 -0.72
N ILE A 36 -5.27 10.70 -1.63
CA ILE A 36 -3.98 10.08 -1.97
C ILE A 36 -3.05 10.12 -0.76
N GLY A 37 -2.99 11.26 -0.05
CA GLY A 37 -2.21 11.39 1.19
C GLY A 37 -2.64 10.39 2.25
N ALA A 38 -3.95 10.23 2.47
CA ALA A 38 -4.50 9.24 3.39
C ALA A 38 -4.16 7.81 2.97
N GLY A 39 -4.23 7.49 1.67
CA GLY A 39 -3.82 6.18 1.13
C GLY A 39 -2.32 5.91 1.27
N SER A 40 -1.49 6.95 1.31
CA SER A 40 -0.02 6.84 1.40
C SER A 40 0.46 6.38 2.77
N VAL A 41 -0.29 6.67 3.83
CA VAL A 41 0.04 6.27 5.20
C VAL A 41 0.09 4.72 5.36
N PRO A 42 -0.99 3.97 5.07
CA PRO A 42 -0.94 2.50 5.15
C PRO A 42 0.00 1.89 4.08
N ALA A 43 0.10 2.47 2.88
CA ALA A 43 1.03 1.99 1.85
C ALA A 43 2.50 2.03 2.33
N THR A 44 2.90 3.13 2.98
CA THR A 44 4.25 3.27 3.56
C THR A 44 4.46 2.28 4.71
N GLY A 45 3.44 2.04 5.53
CA GLY A 45 3.47 1.01 6.57
C GLY A 45 3.70 -0.40 6.02
N LEU A 46 3.05 -0.74 4.89
CA LEU A 46 3.26 -2.04 4.21
C LEU A 46 4.67 -2.18 3.65
N VAL A 47 5.25 -1.11 3.11
CA VAL A 47 6.67 -1.10 2.68
C VAL A 47 7.58 -1.38 3.87
N GLY A 48 7.39 -0.68 4.99
CA GLY A 48 8.18 -0.91 6.21
C GLY A 48 8.05 -2.33 6.74
N TYR A 49 6.84 -2.88 6.75
CA TYR A 49 6.58 -4.27 7.15
C TYR A 49 7.29 -5.28 6.22
N ALA A 50 7.21 -5.09 4.91
CA ALA A 50 7.88 -5.94 3.94
C ALA A 50 9.41 -5.93 4.11
N LEU A 51 9.99 -4.76 4.37
CA LEU A 51 11.43 -4.63 4.65
C LEU A 51 11.84 -5.31 5.97
N PHE A 52 11.02 -5.19 7.02
CA PHE A 52 11.26 -5.86 8.30
C PHE A 52 11.22 -7.39 8.15
N CYS A 53 10.21 -7.93 7.45
CA CYS A 53 10.11 -9.36 7.18
C CYS A 53 11.22 -9.87 6.25
N SER A 54 11.75 -9.01 5.38
CA SER A 54 12.86 -9.33 4.47
C SER A 54 14.24 -9.06 5.05
N GLY A 55 14.35 -8.83 6.37
CA GLY A 55 15.60 -8.53 7.08
C GLY A 55 16.73 -9.57 6.83
N PRO A 56 17.99 -9.22 7.17
CA PRO A 56 19.14 -10.03 6.80
C PRO A 56 19.01 -11.44 7.35
N ARG A 57 19.16 -12.40 6.44
CA ARG A 57 19.20 -13.84 6.74
C ARG A 57 20.51 -14.21 7.40
#